data_AF-A0A0Q4JZC2-F1
#
_entry.id   AF-A0A0Q4JZC2-F1
#
_cell.length_a   1.000
_cell.length_b   1.000
_cell.length_c   1.000
_cell.angle_alpha   90.00
_cell.angle_beta   90.00
_cell.angle_gamma   90.00
#
_symmetry.space_group_name_H-M   'P 1'
#
loop_
_entity.id
_entity.type
_entity.pdbx_description
1 polymer ?
#
loop_
_entity_poly.entity_id
_entity_poly.type
_entity_poly.pdbx_seq_one_letter_code
_entity_poly.pdbx_strand_id
1 'polypeptide(L)'
;MNWQQPLPGLRILTRGDVPITRVQIYGQRCSGTNLVTRAIEANMPGAEITEAFGFKHWFVPPQTLFVKDTLVLVVARNAYDWARSLHRQPWHAHPELKAKPFDAFIRSHWHSYWDDHFGHIEPGHPMYGNEMLHERDPETGERFANCIAKRTAKLRHWSSLTNRAHNVALLGYDAFTRDPAAFVAALAEATGFARHESYVPITSYKGQGYAPYVPTPYPDLAPADAEHIAAWLDPAVEAEFGLSADHADRHQSPSPQASVQTAA
;
A
#
# COMPACT_ATOMS: atom_id res chain seq x y z
N MET A 1 -5.50 20.71 10.70
CA MET A 1 -5.10 20.67 9.27
C MET A 1 -6.36 20.48 8.44
N ASN A 2 -6.50 21.17 7.31
CA ASN A 2 -7.72 21.08 6.50
C ASN A 2 -7.64 19.89 5.53
N TRP A 3 -7.97 18.69 6.01
CA TRP A 3 -8.04 17.49 5.18
C TRP A 3 -9.32 17.51 4.35
N GLN A 4 -9.19 17.29 3.05
CA GLN A 4 -10.30 16.98 2.16
C GLN A 4 -10.58 15.47 2.22
N GLN A 5 -11.85 15.09 2.13
CA GLN A 5 -12.28 13.70 2.05
C GLN A 5 -13.24 13.53 0.88
N PRO A 6 -12.73 13.53 -0.37
CA PRO A 6 -13.60 13.50 -1.55
C PRO A 6 -14.35 12.17 -1.71
N LEU A 7 -13.84 11.07 -1.12
CA LEU A 7 -14.49 9.76 -1.09
C LEU A 7 -14.23 9.06 0.26
N PRO A 8 -15.12 8.16 0.74
CA PRO A 8 -14.84 7.31 1.89
C PRO A 8 -13.57 6.48 1.66
N GLY A 9 -12.59 6.61 2.55
CA GLY A 9 -11.28 5.95 2.43
C GLY A 9 -10.24 6.68 1.58
N LEU A 10 -10.51 7.91 1.13
CA LEU A 10 -9.52 8.80 0.51
C LEU A 10 -9.48 10.13 1.25
N ARG A 11 -8.33 10.45 1.85
CA ARG A 11 -8.07 11.76 2.49
C ARG A 11 -6.93 12.45 1.77
N ILE A 12 -7.08 13.74 1.48
CA ILE A 12 -6.10 14.52 0.75
C ILE A 12 -5.83 15.83 1.49
N LEU A 13 -4.55 16.14 1.66
CA LEU A 13 -4.05 17.41 2.17
C LEU A 13 -3.20 18.02 1.07
N THR A 14 -3.59 19.20 0.59
CA THR A 14 -2.79 20.02 -0.33
C THR A 14 -2.45 21.34 0.36
N ARG A 15 -1.16 21.69 0.40
CA ARG A 15 -0.67 22.95 1.02
C ARG A 15 0.39 23.65 0.18
N GLY A 16 0.76 23.07 -0.96
CA GLY A 16 1.71 23.68 -1.88
C GLY A 16 1.13 24.94 -2.53
N ASP A 17 2.03 25.88 -2.82
CA ASP A 17 1.80 27.08 -3.64
C ASP A 17 2.23 26.87 -5.10
N VAL A 18 2.68 25.67 -5.44
CA VAL A 18 3.12 25.28 -6.78
C VAL A 18 2.23 24.13 -7.30
N PRO A 19 2.03 24.03 -8.63
CA PRO A 19 1.33 22.88 -9.22
C PRO A 19 2.00 21.56 -8.83
N ILE A 20 1.19 20.55 -8.52
CA ILE A 20 1.69 19.19 -8.28
C ILE A 20 2.01 18.56 -9.64
N THR A 21 3.23 18.06 -9.82
CA THR A 21 3.69 17.46 -11.09
C THR A 21 4.05 15.98 -10.95
N ARG A 22 4.38 15.54 -9.73
CA ARG A 22 4.80 14.16 -9.48
C ARG A 22 4.14 13.53 -8.28
N VAL A 23 4.05 12.19 -8.31
CA VAL A 23 3.44 11.36 -7.28
C VAL A 23 4.47 10.35 -6.80
N GLN A 24 4.86 10.48 -5.53
CA GLN A 24 5.60 9.45 -4.80
C GLN A 24 4.59 8.54 -4.11
N ILE A 25 4.63 7.25 -4.43
CA ILE A 25 3.71 6.27 -3.84
C ILE A 25 4.43 5.47 -2.76
N TYR A 26 3.81 5.35 -1.59
CA TYR A 26 4.20 4.43 -0.52
C TYR A 26 3.08 3.45 -0.20
N GLY A 27 3.44 2.32 0.38
CA GLY A 27 2.49 1.33 0.87
C GLY A 27 3.22 0.06 1.27
N GLN A 28 2.60 -0.81 2.07
CA GLN A 28 3.24 -2.10 2.33
C GLN A 28 3.26 -2.95 1.05
N ARG A 29 4.14 -3.94 1.03
CA ARG A 29 4.01 -5.06 0.08
C ARG A 29 2.59 -5.60 0.17
N CYS A 30 2.01 -5.97 -0.98
CA CYS A 30 0.64 -6.50 -1.06
C CYS A 30 -0.50 -5.49 -0.71
N SER A 31 -0.24 -4.18 -0.62
CA SER A 31 -1.29 -3.17 -0.38
C SER A 31 -2.01 -2.68 -1.64
N GLY A 32 -1.57 -3.09 -2.83
CA GLY A 32 -2.18 -2.66 -4.11
C GLY A 32 -1.49 -1.47 -4.79
N THR A 33 -0.34 -1.02 -4.27
CA THR A 33 0.43 0.11 -4.83
C THR A 33 0.60 0.02 -6.34
N ASN A 34 0.97 -1.14 -6.89
CA ASN A 34 1.18 -1.28 -8.34
C ASN A 34 -0.09 -1.02 -9.15
N LEU A 35 -1.26 -1.47 -8.69
CA LEU A 35 -2.50 -1.27 -9.43
C LEU A 35 -2.92 0.21 -9.40
N VAL A 36 -2.74 0.88 -8.26
CA VAL A 36 -2.94 2.32 -8.11
C VAL A 36 -1.97 3.10 -9.01
N THR A 37 -0.69 2.73 -9.04
CA THR A 37 0.31 3.32 -9.94
C THR A 37 -0.14 3.24 -11.40
N ARG A 38 -0.50 2.03 -11.86
CA ARG A 38 -0.97 1.81 -13.24
C ARG A 38 -2.23 2.61 -13.55
N ALA A 39 -3.17 2.71 -12.61
CA ALA A 39 -4.38 3.50 -12.79
C ALA A 39 -4.07 4.99 -12.97
N ILE A 40 -3.14 5.55 -12.18
CA ILE A 40 -2.69 6.94 -12.33
C ILE A 40 -1.99 7.13 -13.68
N GLU A 41 -1.02 6.28 -14.02
CA GLU A 41 -0.27 6.35 -15.28
C GLU A 41 -1.19 6.29 -16.51
N ALA A 42 -2.21 5.42 -16.47
CA ALA A 42 -3.14 5.23 -17.59
C ALA A 42 -4.21 6.32 -17.71
N ASN A 43 -4.44 7.12 -16.66
CA ASN A 43 -5.59 8.03 -16.61
C ASN A 43 -5.26 9.50 -16.36
N MET A 44 -4.07 9.83 -15.87
CA MET A 44 -3.69 11.18 -15.48
C MET A 44 -2.45 11.63 -16.29
N PRO A 45 -2.61 11.98 -17.58
CA PRO A 45 -1.50 12.36 -18.43
C PRO A 45 -0.82 13.61 -17.87
N GLY A 46 0.44 13.47 -17.44
CA GLY A 46 1.23 14.53 -16.80
C GLY A 46 1.54 14.28 -15.33
N ALA A 47 0.94 13.28 -14.69
CA ALA A 47 1.37 12.82 -13.38
C ALA A 47 2.64 11.95 -13.51
N GLU A 48 3.78 12.47 -13.09
CA GLU A 48 5.04 11.71 -13.06
C GLU A 48 5.10 10.80 -11.83
N ILE A 49 5.12 9.48 -12.01
CA ILE A 49 5.40 8.56 -10.90
C ILE A 49 6.90 8.60 -10.60
N THR A 50 7.26 8.82 -9.32
CA THR A 50 8.67 8.92 -8.90
C THR A 50 8.98 8.02 -7.70
N GLU A 51 10.24 7.58 -7.63
CA GLU A 51 10.84 6.94 -6.45
C GLU A 51 12.02 7.76 -5.88
N ALA A 52 12.14 9.04 -6.27
CA ALA A 52 13.23 9.92 -5.85
C ALA A 52 13.31 10.12 -4.32
N PHE A 53 12.23 9.83 -3.59
CA PHE A 53 12.14 9.98 -2.12
C PHE A 53 12.25 8.63 -1.40
N GLY A 54 12.78 7.61 -2.07
CA GLY A 54 13.01 6.28 -1.54
C GLY A 54 12.01 5.24 -2.03
N PHE A 55 12.37 3.98 -1.83
CA PHE A 55 11.56 2.86 -2.32
C PHE A 55 10.21 2.80 -1.60
N LYS A 56 9.14 2.59 -2.37
CA LYS A 56 7.72 2.62 -1.93
C LYS A 56 7.39 1.79 -0.69
N HIS A 57 8.19 0.77 -0.36
CA HIS A 57 7.95 -0.10 0.77
C HIS A 57 8.75 0.27 2.02
N TRP A 58 9.70 1.20 1.98
CA TRP A 58 10.58 1.50 3.10
C TRP A 58 10.01 2.57 4.04
N PHE A 59 10.53 2.61 5.26
CA PHE A 59 10.45 3.81 6.09
C PHE A 59 11.19 4.95 5.39
N VAL A 60 10.69 6.17 5.52
CA VAL A 60 11.26 7.36 4.89
C VAL A 60 12.28 7.98 5.86
N PRO A 61 13.58 8.01 5.51
CA PRO A 61 14.61 8.58 6.38
C PRO A 61 14.29 10.02 6.80
N PRO A 62 14.62 10.45 8.05
CA PRO A 62 14.30 11.80 8.54
C PRO A 62 14.80 12.94 7.64
N GLN A 63 15.94 12.74 6.98
CA GLN A 63 16.59 13.69 6.06
C GLN A 63 15.93 13.81 4.68
N THR A 64 14.95 12.97 4.35
CA THR A 64 14.24 13.07 3.06
C THR A 64 13.46 14.37 3.00
N LEU A 65 13.79 15.20 2.00
CA LEU A 65 13.12 16.47 1.73
C LEU A 65 12.20 16.30 0.52
N PHE A 66 10.89 16.41 0.74
CA PHE A 66 9.92 16.41 -0.34
C PHE A 66 9.83 17.81 -0.96
N VAL A 67 10.05 17.90 -2.26
CA VAL A 67 9.86 19.14 -3.02
C VAL A 67 8.37 19.46 -3.14
N LYS A 68 8.04 20.76 -3.21
CA LYS A 68 6.68 21.28 -3.03
C LYS A 68 5.65 20.80 -4.06
N ASP A 69 6.08 20.43 -5.25
CA ASP A 69 5.28 19.91 -6.37
C ASP A 69 5.09 18.38 -6.33
N THR A 70 5.46 17.74 -5.22
CA THR A 70 5.26 16.29 -5.01
C THR A 70 4.00 16.03 -4.19
N LEU A 71 3.18 15.11 -4.67
CA LEU A 71 2.18 14.42 -3.87
C LEU A 71 2.77 13.14 -3.28
N VAL A 72 2.69 13.00 -1.96
CA VAL A 72 2.96 11.73 -1.29
C VAL A 72 1.65 10.95 -1.15
N LEU A 73 1.48 9.90 -1.93
CA LEU A 73 0.31 9.03 -1.89
C LEU A 73 0.62 7.73 -1.13
N VAL A 74 -0.10 7.46 -0.05
CA VAL A 74 0.08 6.26 0.77
C VAL A 74 -1.11 5.33 0.58
N VAL A 75 -0.86 4.10 0.15
CA VAL A 75 -1.89 3.08 -0.08
C VAL A 75 -1.84 2.01 1.00
N ALA A 76 -2.91 1.90 1.78
CA ALA A 76 -3.10 0.91 2.81
C ALA A 76 -4.22 -0.06 2.43
N ARG A 77 -4.05 -1.35 2.73
CA ARG A 77 -5.10 -2.37 2.54
C ARG A 77 -5.57 -2.86 3.90
N ASN A 78 -6.84 -3.23 4.03
CA ASN A 78 -7.40 -3.86 5.21
C ASN A 78 -6.47 -4.97 5.74
N ALA A 79 -6.14 -4.95 7.03
CA ALA A 79 -5.10 -5.77 7.62
C ALA A 79 -5.34 -7.28 7.46
N TYR A 80 -6.60 -7.72 7.55
CA TYR A 80 -6.98 -9.13 7.44
C TYR A 80 -6.73 -9.71 6.05
N ASP A 81 -7.14 -8.98 5.02
CA ASP A 81 -6.88 -9.32 3.62
C ASP A 81 -5.41 -9.18 3.25
N TRP A 82 -4.79 -8.11 3.76
CA TRP A 82 -3.38 -7.83 3.55
C TRP A 82 -2.51 -8.96 4.11
N ALA A 83 -2.75 -9.43 5.34
CA ALA A 83 -1.97 -10.49 5.97
C ALA A 83 -2.05 -11.79 5.17
N ARG A 84 -3.25 -12.16 4.72
CA ARG A 84 -3.46 -13.35 3.86
C ARG A 84 -2.82 -13.18 2.48
N SER A 85 -2.84 -11.97 1.92
CA SER A 85 -2.14 -11.65 0.68
C SER A 85 -0.62 -11.74 0.82
N LEU A 86 -0.09 -11.27 1.94
CA LEU A 86 1.34 -11.31 2.24
C LEU A 86 1.79 -12.75 2.50
N HIS A 87 1.00 -13.56 3.20
CA HIS A 87 1.34 -14.97 3.44
C HIS A 87 1.41 -15.79 2.14
N ARG A 88 0.50 -15.54 1.19
CA ARG A 88 0.56 -16.17 -0.14
C ARG A 88 1.81 -15.80 -0.93
N GLN A 89 2.32 -14.59 -0.75
CA GLN A 89 3.47 -14.05 -1.46
C GLN A 89 4.35 -13.26 -0.47
N PRO A 90 5.13 -13.96 0.38
CA PRO A 90 5.86 -13.38 1.51
C PRO A 90 7.15 -12.71 1.02
N TRP A 91 6.98 -11.66 0.21
CA TRP A 91 8.05 -10.92 -0.45
C TRP A 91 9.13 -10.50 0.54
N HIS A 92 10.35 -10.96 0.26
CA HIS A 92 11.56 -10.67 1.04
C HIS A 92 11.45 -11.04 2.52
N ALA A 93 10.49 -11.89 2.93
CA ALA A 93 10.51 -12.49 4.27
C ALA A 93 11.66 -13.50 4.35
N HIS A 94 12.17 -13.78 5.54
CA HIS A 94 13.12 -14.87 5.71
C HIS A 94 12.55 -16.23 5.26
N PRO A 95 13.36 -17.14 4.67
CA PRO A 95 12.87 -18.44 4.22
C PRO A 95 12.09 -19.23 5.28
N GLU A 96 12.50 -19.17 6.55
CA GLU A 96 11.76 -19.82 7.64
C GLU A 96 10.36 -19.24 7.85
N LEU A 97 10.16 -17.94 7.64
CA LEU A 97 8.83 -17.34 7.69
C LEU A 97 8.00 -17.81 6.48
N LYS A 98 8.60 -17.86 5.29
CA LYS A 98 7.91 -18.33 4.06
C LYS A 98 7.38 -19.76 4.20
N ALA A 99 8.05 -20.61 4.99
CA ALA A 99 7.68 -22.01 5.20
C ALA A 99 6.58 -22.22 6.27
N LYS A 100 6.19 -21.19 7.03
CA LYS A 100 5.22 -21.33 8.12
C LYS A 100 3.78 -21.38 7.61
N PRO A 101 2.89 -22.15 8.28
CA PRO A 101 1.45 -21.98 8.12
C PRO A 101 1.02 -20.58 8.58
N PHE A 102 -0.16 -20.14 8.13
CA PHE A 102 -0.61 -18.75 8.30
C PHE A 102 -0.64 -18.29 9.77
N ASP A 103 -1.15 -19.13 10.67
CA ASP A 103 -1.25 -18.86 12.11
C ASP A 103 0.13 -18.63 12.75
N ALA A 104 1.11 -19.48 12.41
CA ALA A 104 2.47 -19.34 12.90
C ALA A 104 3.18 -18.15 12.24
N PHE A 105 2.89 -17.86 10.97
CA PHE A 105 3.45 -16.73 10.23
C PHE A 105 3.10 -15.39 10.87
N ILE A 106 1.82 -15.15 11.17
CA ILE A 106 1.38 -13.87 11.77
C ILE A 106 1.83 -13.69 13.23
N ARG A 107 2.29 -14.76 13.89
CA ARG A 107 2.81 -14.76 15.28
C ARG A 107 4.33 -14.75 15.36
N SER A 108 5.04 -14.83 14.24
CA SER A 108 6.51 -14.87 14.21
C SER A 108 7.10 -13.47 14.09
N HIS A 109 8.26 -13.25 14.71
CA HIS A 109 9.05 -12.04 14.53
C HIS A 109 9.31 -11.79 13.05
N TRP A 110 9.10 -10.54 12.60
CA TRP A 110 9.30 -10.20 11.20
C TRP A 110 10.76 -9.81 10.94
N HIS A 111 11.36 -10.42 9.93
CA HIS A 111 12.66 -10.02 9.42
C HIS A 111 12.70 -10.16 7.90
N SER A 112 13.21 -9.11 7.25
CA SER A 112 13.29 -9.00 5.80
C SER A 112 14.70 -9.25 5.30
N TYR A 113 14.85 -9.91 4.16
CA TYR A 113 16.12 -10.36 3.62
C TYR A 113 16.26 -9.92 2.16
N TRP A 114 17.48 -9.60 1.78
CA TRP A 114 17.84 -9.40 0.38
C TRP A 114 17.79 -10.75 -0.34
N ASP A 115 16.91 -10.88 -1.33
CA ASP A 115 16.75 -12.05 -2.19
C ASP A 115 16.74 -11.64 -3.67
N ASP A 116 16.65 -12.64 -4.55
CA ASP A 116 16.67 -12.51 -6.01
C ASP A 116 15.48 -11.77 -6.62
N HIS A 117 14.49 -11.38 -5.79
CA HIS A 117 13.39 -10.52 -6.20
C HIS A 117 13.76 -9.03 -6.17
N PHE A 118 14.93 -8.65 -5.63
CA PHE A 118 15.51 -7.34 -5.86
C PHE A 118 16.36 -7.38 -7.12
N GLY A 119 16.03 -6.52 -8.09
CA GLY A 119 16.86 -6.36 -9.28
C GLY A 119 18.32 -6.14 -8.89
N HIS A 120 19.23 -6.88 -9.56
CA HIS A 120 20.68 -6.87 -9.33
C HIS A 120 21.19 -7.56 -8.06
N ILE A 121 20.33 -8.22 -7.27
CA ILE A 121 20.73 -9.03 -6.11
C ILE A 121 20.64 -10.51 -6.46
N GLU A 122 21.61 -11.00 -7.24
CA GLU A 122 21.66 -12.41 -7.66
C GLU A 122 22.43 -13.28 -6.65
N PRO A 123 22.27 -14.62 -6.68
CA PRO A 123 23.12 -15.52 -5.90
C PRO A 123 24.61 -15.22 -6.12
N GLY A 124 25.33 -14.91 -5.04
CA GLY A 124 26.72 -14.47 -5.07
C GLY A 124 26.92 -12.96 -4.87
N HIS A 125 25.86 -12.15 -4.94
CA HIS A 125 25.91 -10.75 -4.55
C HIS A 125 26.19 -10.60 -3.04
N PRO A 126 27.06 -9.67 -2.58
CA PRO A 126 27.44 -9.54 -1.17
C PRO A 126 26.28 -9.30 -0.20
N MET A 127 25.17 -8.75 -0.68
CA MET A 127 23.96 -8.54 0.11
C MET A 127 23.02 -9.74 0.12
N TYR A 128 23.10 -10.65 -0.85
CA TYR A 128 22.17 -11.78 -0.97
C TYR A 128 22.18 -12.62 0.31
N GLY A 129 21.00 -12.89 0.87
CA GLY A 129 20.84 -13.63 2.11
C GLY A 129 21.13 -12.84 3.39
N ASN A 130 21.48 -11.56 3.30
CA ASN A 130 21.61 -10.70 4.49
C ASN A 130 20.28 -10.05 4.88
N GLU A 131 20.12 -9.81 6.18
CA GLU A 131 18.97 -9.08 6.70
C GLU A 131 18.99 -7.61 6.23
N MET A 132 17.82 -7.13 5.81
CA MET A 132 17.56 -5.74 5.50
C MET A 132 17.42 -4.95 6.81
N LEU A 133 18.51 -4.44 7.38
CA LEU A 133 18.48 -3.75 8.68
C LEU A 133 17.61 -2.48 8.67
N HIS A 134 17.49 -1.79 7.52
CA HIS A 134 16.61 -0.63 7.36
C HIS A 134 15.11 -0.95 7.35
N GLU A 135 14.75 -2.24 7.35
CA GLU A 135 13.38 -2.72 7.45
C GLU A 135 12.97 -3.08 8.90
N ARG A 136 13.87 -2.88 9.86
CA ARG A 136 13.61 -2.97 11.31
C ARG A 136 12.87 -1.72 11.82
N ASP A 137 12.51 -1.74 13.09
CA ASP A 137 11.90 -0.58 13.73
C ASP A 137 12.91 0.59 13.77
N PRO A 138 12.61 1.74 13.14
CA PRO A 138 13.55 2.86 13.10
C PRO A 138 13.78 3.51 14.47
N GLU A 139 12.88 3.33 15.44
CA GLU A 139 13.01 3.90 16.79
C GLU A 139 13.90 3.04 17.68
N THR A 140 13.78 1.72 17.58
CA THR A 140 14.47 0.78 18.49
C THR A 140 15.64 0.03 17.83
N GLY A 141 15.66 -0.07 16.51
CA GLY A 141 16.61 -0.90 15.76
C GLY A 141 16.31 -2.41 15.82
N GLU A 142 15.22 -2.81 16.49
CA GLU A 142 14.82 -4.19 16.71
C GLU A 142 13.93 -4.75 15.61
N ARG A 143 13.85 -6.07 15.52
CA ARG A 143 12.85 -6.74 14.67
C ARG A 143 11.45 -6.49 15.24
N PHE A 144 10.48 -6.28 14.37
CA PHE A 144 9.09 -6.19 14.79
C PHE A 144 8.59 -7.55 15.29
N ALA A 145 7.75 -7.54 16.33
CA ALA A 145 7.16 -8.73 16.92
C ALA A 145 6.41 -9.60 15.90
N ASN A 146 5.83 -8.98 14.85
CA ASN A 146 5.28 -9.66 13.68
C ASN A 146 5.05 -8.70 12.51
N CYS A 147 4.51 -9.22 11.40
CA CYS A 147 4.23 -8.44 10.19
C CYS A 147 3.14 -7.37 10.39
N ILE A 148 2.17 -7.58 11.29
CA ILE A 148 1.10 -6.63 11.58
C ILE A 148 1.64 -5.45 12.38
N ALA A 149 2.47 -5.70 13.41
CA ALA A 149 3.16 -4.66 14.15
C ALA A 149 3.96 -3.73 13.21
N LYS A 150 4.70 -4.33 12.27
CA LYS A 150 5.42 -3.60 11.23
C LYS A 150 4.49 -2.82 10.30
N ARG A 151 3.36 -3.40 9.90
CA ARG A 151 2.33 -2.73 9.07
C ARG A 151 1.87 -1.45 9.77
N THR A 152 1.44 -1.57 11.02
CA THR A 152 0.94 -0.46 11.84
C THR A 152 2.01 0.64 11.99
N ALA A 153 3.26 0.27 12.31
CA ALA A 153 4.36 1.21 12.40
C ALA A 153 4.61 1.96 11.07
N LYS A 154 4.56 1.26 9.93
CA LYS A 154 4.71 1.89 8.61
C LYS A 154 3.57 2.83 8.26
N LEU A 155 2.32 2.45 8.54
CA LEU A 155 1.17 3.33 8.28
C LEU A 155 1.26 4.60 9.11
N ARG A 156 1.56 4.48 10.41
CA ARG A 156 1.78 5.64 11.29
C ARG A 156 2.91 6.53 10.80
N HIS A 157 4.03 5.92 10.40
CA HIS A 157 5.16 6.64 9.84
C HIS A 157 4.76 7.42 8.57
N TRP A 158 4.09 6.77 7.62
CA TRP A 158 3.70 7.42 6.36
C TRP A 158 2.58 8.45 6.54
N SER A 159 1.62 8.24 7.44
CA SER A 159 0.59 9.25 7.75
C SER A 159 1.19 10.51 8.38
N SER A 160 2.27 10.37 9.16
CA SER A 160 2.99 11.50 9.75
C SER A 160 3.81 12.34 8.75
N LEU A 161 3.91 11.91 7.47
CA LEU A 161 4.67 12.65 6.45
C LEU A 161 4.10 14.03 6.15
N THR A 162 2.89 14.36 6.63
CA THR A 162 2.40 15.75 6.66
C THR A 162 3.32 16.71 7.40
N ASN A 163 4.26 16.23 8.22
CA ASN A 163 5.24 17.10 8.88
C ASN A 163 6.38 17.53 7.94
N ARG A 164 6.56 16.86 6.80
CA ARG A 164 7.70 17.04 5.89
C ARG A 164 7.33 17.17 4.41
N ALA A 165 6.10 16.80 4.03
CA ALA A 165 5.57 16.92 2.68
C ALA A 165 4.45 17.97 2.64
N HIS A 166 4.42 18.76 1.57
CA HIS A 166 3.40 19.79 1.36
C HIS A 166 2.04 19.16 1.01
N ASN A 167 2.06 18.10 0.20
CA ASN A 167 0.87 17.44 -0.29
C ASN A 167 0.92 15.95 0.07
N VAL A 168 -0.15 15.45 0.70
CA VAL A 168 -0.26 14.07 1.17
C VAL A 168 -1.65 13.54 0.84
N ALA A 169 -1.73 12.33 0.30
CA ALA A 169 -2.96 11.58 0.14
C ALA A 169 -2.86 10.23 0.86
N LEU A 170 -3.89 9.88 1.62
CA LEU A 170 -4.02 8.59 2.31
C LEU A 170 -5.20 7.85 1.68
N LEU A 171 -4.92 6.65 1.17
CA LEU A 171 -5.88 5.84 0.41
C LEU A 171 -6.01 4.45 1.03
N GLY A 172 -7.23 4.11 1.45
CA GLY A 172 -7.66 2.73 1.66
C GLY A 172 -7.85 2.04 0.31
N TYR A 173 -7.23 0.89 0.12
CA TYR A 173 -7.26 0.12 -1.13
C TYR A 173 -8.68 -0.27 -1.52
N ASP A 174 -9.55 -0.52 -0.54
CA ASP A 174 -10.96 -0.83 -0.77
C ASP A 174 -11.73 0.34 -1.40
N ALA A 175 -11.36 1.59 -1.08
CA ALA A 175 -11.94 2.76 -1.73
C ALA A 175 -11.59 2.79 -3.22
N PHE A 176 -10.33 2.45 -3.54
CA PHE A 176 -9.87 2.35 -4.92
C PHE A 176 -10.53 1.20 -5.68
N THR A 177 -10.60 -0.01 -5.10
CA THR A 177 -11.18 -1.16 -5.83
C THR A 177 -12.69 -1.09 -5.99
N ARG A 178 -13.39 -0.37 -5.11
CA ARG A 178 -14.84 -0.15 -5.19
C ARG A 178 -15.20 0.68 -6.43
N ASP A 179 -14.46 1.75 -6.69
CA ASP A 179 -14.66 2.60 -7.86
C ASP A 179 -13.33 3.27 -8.29
N PRO A 180 -12.53 2.58 -9.14
CA PRO A 180 -11.26 3.11 -9.62
C PRO A 180 -11.40 4.42 -10.42
N ALA A 181 -12.53 4.60 -11.12
CA ALA A 181 -12.79 5.78 -11.92
C ALA A 181 -13.08 7.00 -11.02
N ALA A 182 -13.90 6.83 -9.99
CA ALA A 182 -14.15 7.87 -8.99
C ALA A 182 -12.87 8.24 -8.24
N PHE A 183 -12.02 7.26 -7.88
CA PHE A 183 -10.72 7.55 -7.28
C PHE A 183 -9.86 8.45 -8.17
N VAL A 184 -9.71 8.12 -9.45
CA VAL A 184 -8.92 8.92 -10.40
C VAL A 184 -9.50 10.32 -10.54
N ALA A 185 -10.82 10.44 -10.66
CA ALA A 185 -11.49 11.73 -10.78
C ALA A 185 -11.26 12.60 -9.53
N ALA A 186 -11.48 12.04 -8.35
CA ALA A 186 -11.29 12.73 -7.07
C ALA A 186 -9.83 13.15 -6.84
N LEU A 187 -8.88 12.27 -7.17
CA LEU A 187 -7.45 12.58 -7.04
C LEU A 187 -7.06 13.71 -7.99
N ALA A 188 -7.44 13.62 -9.26
CA ALA A 188 -7.13 14.61 -10.28
C ALA A 188 -7.72 15.99 -9.95
N GLU A 189 -8.97 16.05 -9.48
CA GLU A 189 -9.62 17.28 -9.06
C GLU A 189 -8.89 17.93 -7.87
N ALA A 190 -8.58 17.15 -6.84
CA ALA A 190 -7.93 17.66 -5.63
C ALA A 190 -6.48 18.14 -5.87
N THR A 191 -5.78 17.57 -6.86
CA THR A 191 -4.38 17.89 -7.15
C THR A 191 -4.21 18.83 -8.34
N GLY A 192 -5.26 19.08 -9.12
CA GLY A 192 -5.22 19.83 -10.37
C GLY A 192 -4.56 19.08 -11.54
N PHE A 193 -4.42 17.76 -11.46
CA PHE A 193 -3.89 16.97 -12.58
C PHE A 193 -4.94 16.90 -13.70
N ALA A 194 -4.49 16.94 -14.96
CA ALA A 194 -5.35 16.56 -16.07
C ALA A 194 -5.69 15.06 -15.97
N ARG A 195 -6.88 14.67 -16.43
CA ARG A 195 -7.29 13.28 -16.57
C ARG A 195 -7.92 13.02 -17.94
N HIS A 196 -7.90 11.78 -18.39
CA HIS A 196 -8.74 11.37 -19.51
C HIS A 196 -10.23 11.52 -19.17
N GLU A 197 -11.04 11.86 -20.18
CA GLU A 197 -12.49 12.01 -20.04
C GLU A 197 -13.14 10.68 -19.61
N SER A 198 -12.76 9.61 -20.32
CA SER A 198 -13.14 8.23 -20.01
C SER A 198 -12.06 7.52 -19.21
N TYR A 199 -12.47 6.72 -18.23
CA TYR A 199 -11.56 5.88 -17.45
C TYR A 199 -10.99 4.73 -18.31
N VAL A 200 -9.68 4.58 -18.29
CA VAL A 200 -8.93 3.49 -18.90
C VAL A 200 -8.72 2.38 -17.85
N PRO A 201 -9.40 1.23 -17.97
CA PRO A 201 -9.30 0.16 -16.99
C PRO A 201 -7.98 -0.61 -17.09
N ILE A 202 -7.49 -1.07 -15.94
CA ILE A 202 -6.33 -1.97 -15.85
C ILE A 202 -6.83 -3.42 -15.84
N THR A 203 -6.73 -4.10 -16.98
CA THR A 203 -7.35 -5.43 -17.17
C THR A 203 -6.42 -6.61 -16.89
N SER A 204 -5.10 -6.40 -16.87
CA SER A 204 -4.11 -7.45 -16.61
C SER A 204 -3.60 -7.46 -15.17
N TYR A 205 -3.02 -8.60 -14.74
CA TYR A 205 -2.49 -8.76 -13.39
C TYR A 205 -1.44 -7.70 -13.06
N LYS A 206 -1.78 -6.75 -12.18
CA LYS A 206 -0.94 -5.57 -11.84
C LYS A 206 -0.54 -4.73 -13.07
N GLY A 207 -1.32 -4.78 -14.16
CA GLY A 207 -0.96 -4.15 -15.43
C GLY A 207 0.24 -4.80 -16.12
N GLN A 208 0.59 -6.03 -15.75
CA GLN A 208 1.68 -6.81 -16.31
C GLN A 208 1.11 -7.98 -17.13
N GLY A 209 1.59 -8.14 -18.36
CA GLY A 209 1.20 -9.21 -19.26
C GLY A 209 -0.19 -9.04 -19.90
N TYR A 210 -0.63 -10.09 -20.60
CA TYR A 210 -1.85 -10.12 -21.40
C TYR A 210 -3.02 -10.85 -20.72
N ALA A 211 -2.76 -11.60 -19.66
CA ALA A 211 -3.77 -12.42 -19.00
C ALA A 211 -4.66 -11.56 -18.07
N PRO A 212 -5.99 -11.76 -18.10
CA PRO A 212 -6.89 -11.07 -17.19
C PRO A 212 -6.62 -11.48 -15.73
N TYR A 213 -6.77 -10.52 -14.82
CA TYR A 213 -6.70 -10.84 -13.39
C TYR A 213 -7.91 -11.66 -12.95
N VAL A 214 -7.65 -12.80 -12.31
CA VAL A 214 -8.67 -13.64 -11.68
C VAL A 214 -8.50 -13.55 -10.16
N PRO A 215 -9.45 -12.95 -9.42
CA PRO A 215 -9.39 -12.91 -7.96
C PRO A 215 -9.39 -14.31 -7.36
N THR A 216 -8.44 -14.60 -6.48
CA THR A 216 -8.43 -15.86 -5.72
C THR A 216 -9.01 -15.60 -4.33
N PRO A 217 -10.18 -16.16 -3.98
CA PRO A 217 -10.79 -15.95 -2.68
C PRO A 217 -9.88 -16.48 -1.57
N TYR A 218 -9.88 -15.82 -0.42
CA TYR A 218 -9.15 -16.30 0.74
C TYR A 218 -10.03 -17.29 1.52
N PRO A 219 -9.42 -18.35 2.12
CA PRO A 219 -10.11 -19.13 3.14
C PRO A 219 -10.58 -18.24 4.28
N ASP A 220 -11.64 -18.67 4.97
CA ASP A 220 -12.09 -17.99 6.18
C ASP A 220 -10.98 -17.95 7.22
N LEU A 221 -10.90 -16.79 7.88
CA LEU A 221 -9.90 -16.54 8.91
C LEU A 221 -10.41 -17.11 10.24
N ALA A 222 -9.60 -17.94 10.90
CA ALA A 222 -9.94 -18.46 12.22
C ALA A 222 -10.15 -17.30 13.22
N PRO A 223 -11.11 -17.39 14.16
CA PRO A 223 -11.37 -16.31 15.12
C PRO A 223 -10.13 -15.88 15.91
N ALA A 224 -9.33 -16.84 16.38
CA ALA A 224 -8.08 -16.57 17.11
C ALA A 224 -7.02 -15.85 16.26
N ASP A 225 -7.03 -16.04 14.93
CA ASP A 225 -6.14 -15.32 14.02
C ASP A 225 -6.64 -13.90 13.77
N ALA A 226 -7.95 -13.71 13.68
CA ALA A 226 -8.56 -12.39 13.59
C ALA A 226 -8.28 -11.55 14.85
N GLU A 227 -8.47 -12.14 16.03
CA GLU A 227 -8.16 -11.52 17.31
C GLU A 227 -6.68 -11.16 17.43
N HIS A 228 -5.78 -12.08 17.01
CA HIS A 228 -4.35 -11.80 17.00
C HIS A 228 -4.01 -10.62 16.09
N ILE A 229 -4.56 -10.57 14.87
CA ILE A 229 -4.35 -9.42 13.96
C ILE A 229 -4.84 -8.13 14.61
N ALA A 230 -6.08 -8.12 15.13
CA ALA A 230 -6.70 -6.96 15.75
C ALA A 230 -5.86 -6.39 16.91
N ALA A 231 -5.26 -7.26 17.73
CA ALA A 231 -4.42 -6.87 18.87
C ALA A 231 -3.17 -6.05 18.48
N TRP A 232 -2.74 -6.10 17.21
CA TRP A 232 -1.59 -5.34 16.70
C TRP A 232 -2.00 -4.13 15.85
N LEU A 233 -3.29 -3.88 15.67
CA LEU A 233 -3.79 -2.71 14.95
C LEU A 233 -3.91 -1.50 15.87
N ASP A 234 -3.77 -0.33 15.28
CA ASP A 234 -4.05 0.95 15.93
C ASP A 234 -5.28 1.55 15.25
N PRO A 235 -6.47 1.54 15.90
CA PRO A 235 -7.71 1.99 15.28
C PRO A 235 -7.65 3.43 14.76
N ALA A 236 -6.87 4.30 15.42
CA ALA A 236 -6.72 5.68 14.95
C ALA A 236 -5.93 5.73 13.64
N VAL A 237 -4.86 4.93 13.52
CA VAL A 237 -4.09 4.79 12.28
C VAL A 237 -4.91 4.15 11.17
N GLU A 238 -5.69 3.10 11.44
CA GLU A 238 -6.56 2.48 10.43
C GLU A 238 -7.61 3.48 9.89
N ALA A 239 -8.25 4.24 10.80
CA ALA A 239 -9.26 5.22 10.45
C ALA A 239 -8.70 6.34 9.54
N GLU A 240 -7.39 6.64 9.62
CA GLU A 240 -6.76 7.59 8.71
C GLU A 240 -6.85 7.17 7.23
N PHE A 241 -6.99 5.88 6.95
CA PHE A 241 -7.14 5.32 5.61
C PHE A 241 -8.60 4.90 5.33
N GLY A 242 -9.53 5.20 6.23
CA GLY A 242 -10.91 4.71 6.20
C GLY A 242 -11.02 3.19 6.32
N LEU A 243 -10.07 2.56 7.00
CA LEU A 243 -10.06 1.13 7.28
C LEU A 243 -10.62 0.85 8.69
N SER A 244 -11.19 -0.33 8.89
CA SER A 244 -11.61 -0.79 10.22
C SER A 244 -10.52 -1.65 10.87
N ALA A 245 -10.41 -1.53 12.19
CA ALA A 245 -9.63 -2.46 13.00
C ALA A 245 -10.43 -3.72 13.37
N ASP A 246 -11.75 -3.75 13.11
CA ASP A 246 -12.61 -4.91 13.36
C ASP A 246 -12.69 -5.82 12.13
N HIS A 247 -12.51 -7.12 12.36
CA HIS A 247 -12.63 -8.16 11.34
C HIS A 247 -14.05 -8.30 10.78
N ALA A 248 -15.07 -7.97 11.57
CA ALA A 248 -16.47 -8.03 11.16
C ALA A 248 -16.77 -7.01 10.05
N ASP A 249 -16.11 -5.87 10.05
CA ASP A 249 -16.31 -4.79 9.10
C ASP A 249 -15.66 -5.03 7.73
N ARG A 250 -14.87 -6.12 7.59
CA ARG A 250 -14.17 -6.43 6.33
C ARG A 250 -15.09 -6.57 5.12
N HIS A 251 -16.37 -6.90 5.36
CA HIS A 251 -17.39 -7.12 4.33
C HIS A 251 -18.21 -5.89 4.00
N GLN A 252 -17.99 -4.75 4.67
CA GLN A 252 -18.63 -3.48 4.31
C GLN A 252 -18.08 -2.88 3.00
N SER A 253 -17.04 -3.49 2.45
CA SER A 253 -16.59 -3.29 1.07
C SER A 253 -17.11 -4.44 0.21
N PRO A 254 -17.93 -4.18 -0.82
CA PRO A 254 -18.44 -5.25 -1.67
C PRO A 254 -17.24 -5.95 -2.33
N SER A 255 -17.18 -7.28 -2.18
CA SER A 255 -16.35 -8.12 -3.03
C SER A 255 -16.67 -7.75 -4.48
N PRO A 256 -15.68 -7.41 -5.33
CA PRO A 256 -15.99 -7.21 -6.73
C PRO A 256 -16.34 -8.57 -7.30
N GLN A 257 -17.63 -8.86 -7.42
CA GLN A 257 -18.12 -9.49 -8.62
C GLN A 257 -17.76 -8.53 -9.75
N ALA A 258 -16.54 -8.65 -10.26
CA ALA A 258 -16.17 -8.05 -11.52
C ALA A 258 -17.00 -8.79 -12.57
N SER A 259 -18.20 -8.26 -12.85
CA SER A 259 -18.87 -8.49 -14.11
C SER A 259 -17.91 -8.02 -15.19
N VAL A 260 -17.21 -8.96 -15.79
CA VAL A 260 -16.57 -8.79 -17.10
C VAL A 260 -17.72 -8.44 -18.04
N GLN A 261 -17.98 -7.15 -18.21
CA GLN A 261 -18.77 -6.69 -19.35
C GLN A 261 -17.90 -6.93 -20.58
N THR A 262 -18.14 -8.07 -21.22
CA THR A 262 -17.70 -8.30 -22.60
C THR A 262 -18.38 -7.25 -23.45
N ALA A 263 -17.58 -6.33 -23.99
CA ALA A 263 -18.01 -5.49 -25.10
C ALA A 263 -18.32 -6.41 -26.31
N ALA A 264 -19.48 -6.18 -26.91
CA ALA A 264 -19.92 -6.81 -28.15
C ALA A 264 -19.15 -6.26 -29.36
#